data_AF-A0A8N1SC78-F1
#
_entry.id   AF-A0A8N1SC78-F1
#
_cell.length_a   1.000
_cell.length_b   1.000
_cell.length_c   1.000
_cell.angle_alpha   90.00
_cell.angle_beta   90.00
_cell.angle_gamma   90.00
#
_symmetry.space_group_name_H-M   'P 1'
#
loop_
_entity.id
_entity.type
_entity.pdbx_description
1 polymer ?
#
loop_
_entity_poly.entity_id
_entity_poly.type
_entity_poly.pdbx_seq_one_letter_code
_entity_poly.pdbx_strand_id
1 'polypeptide(L)'
;MIKNDWLKSKTANERDVMIKQARIARIFTILGFFIMLLSLILAVILPAFGISMRYLTNKTDPGKLLPIQTYYIYDRDKSPLYEITYIVQSIGLSTLAMVYTSTDSFLGLLVFHVCGQLENLKKRIICLNKFHFESALSCSVQDHIRLIREFFCSLLKTSGGYISVLLAHRE
;
A
#
# COMPACT_ATOMS: atom_id res chain seq x y z
N MET A 1 -15.39 -9.03 -6.54
CA MET A 1 -16.27 -8.63 -5.42
C MET A 1 -16.90 -7.27 -5.66
N ILE A 2 -16.15 -6.16 -5.64
CA ILE A 2 -16.68 -4.80 -5.86
C ILE A 2 -17.46 -4.71 -7.19
N LYS A 3 -16.89 -5.18 -8.31
CA LYS A 3 -17.59 -5.23 -9.61
C LYS A 3 -18.93 -5.98 -9.55
N ASN A 4 -18.96 -7.14 -8.91
CA ASN A 4 -20.17 -7.96 -8.80
C ASN A 4 -21.20 -7.32 -7.85
N ASP A 5 -20.73 -6.61 -6.82
CA ASP A 5 -21.61 -5.82 -5.95
C ASP A 5 -22.25 -4.66 -6.73
N TRP A 6 -21.51 -3.93 -7.55
CA TRP A 6 -22.06 -2.86 -8.40
C TRP A 6 -23.12 -3.32 -9.40
N LEU A 7 -23.10 -4.60 -9.79
CA LEU A 7 -24.09 -5.18 -10.70
C LEU A 7 -25.39 -5.61 -9.99
N LYS A 8 -25.40 -5.71 -8.66
CA LYS A 8 -26.62 -6.04 -7.90
C LYS A 8 -27.61 -4.88 -7.97
N SER A 9 -28.89 -5.22 -8.09
CA SER A 9 -30.01 -4.30 -7.88
C SER A 9 -29.85 -3.59 -6.54
N LYS A 10 -29.85 -2.25 -6.58
CA LYS A 10 -29.76 -1.35 -5.42
C LYS A 10 -30.78 -0.24 -5.59
N THR A 11 -31.37 0.20 -4.49
CA THR A 11 -32.20 1.42 -4.47
C THR A 11 -31.33 2.67 -4.72
N ALA A 12 -31.95 3.77 -5.16
CA ALA A 12 -31.23 5.03 -5.38
C ALA A 12 -30.47 5.49 -4.13
N ASN A 13 -31.11 5.39 -2.96
CA ASN A 13 -30.51 5.74 -1.67
C ASN A 13 -29.29 4.88 -1.32
N GLU A 14 -29.31 3.58 -1.63
CA GLU A 14 -28.17 2.69 -1.38
C GLU A 14 -27.01 2.99 -2.32
N ARG A 15 -27.31 3.36 -3.57
CA ARG A 15 -26.30 3.75 -4.54
C ARG A 15 -25.59 5.03 -4.12
N ASP A 16 -26.32 6.02 -3.62
CA ASP A 16 -25.76 7.29 -3.16
C ASP A 16 -24.80 7.10 -1.97
N VAL A 17 -25.14 6.20 -1.03
CA VAL A 17 -24.23 5.83 0.07
C VAL A 17 -22.93 5.23 -0.47
N MET A 18 -23.02 4.28 -1.41
CA MET A 18 -21.83 3.65 -1.99
C MET A 18 -20.95 4.66 -2.75
N ILE A 19 -21.56 5.59 -3.50
CA ILE A 19 -20.85 6.65 -4.22
C ILE A 19 -20.16 7.60 -3.22
N LYS A 20 -20.84 7.99 -2.14
CA LYS A 20 -20.27 8.84 -1.09
C LYS A 20 -19.01 8.20 -0.48
N GLN A 21 -19.10 6.94 -0.07
CA GLN A 21 -17.97 6.21 0.52
C GLN A 21 -16.82 6.04 -0.50
N ALA A 22 -17.13 5.73 -1.75
CA ALA A 22 -16.13 5.65 -2.83
C ALA A 22 -15.43 6.99 -3.10
N ARG A 23 -16.14 8.12 -3.00
CA ARG A 23 -15.56 9.47 -3.16
C ARG A 23 -14.60 9.79 -2.02
N ILE A 24 -14.98 9.46 -0.79
CA ILE A 24 -14.11 9.62 0.40
C ILE A 24 -12.84 8.77 0.23
N ALA A 25 -12.99 7.49 -0.12
CA ALA A 25 -11.86 6.60 -0.38
C ALA A 25 -10.92 7.17 -1.45
N ARG A 26 -11.47 7.69 -2.56
CA ARG A 26 -10.70 8.31 -3.64
C ARG A 26 -9.92 9.54 -3.17
N ILE A 27 -10.49 10.37 -2.30
CA ILE A 27 -9.78 11.54 -1.74
C ILE A 27 -8.59 11.08 -0.90
N PHE A 28 -8.78 10.10 -0.01
CA PHE A 28 -7.69 9.54 0.80
C PHE A 28 -6.59 8.92 -0.08
N THR A 29 -6.98 8.16 -1.11
CA THR A 29 -6.03 7.59 -2.07
C THR A 29 -5.22 8.68 -2.77
N ILE A 30 -5.86 9.71 -3.33
CA ILE A 30 -5.16 10.80 -4.02
C ILE A 30 -4.20 11.53 -3.07
N LEU A 31 -4.64 11.83 -1.85
CA LEU A 31 -3.81 12.48 -0.84
C LEU A 31 -2.59 11.59 -0.47
N GLY A 32 -2.81 10.29 -0.28
CA GLY A 32 -1.74 9.33 -0.01
C GLY A 32 -0.71 9.25 -1.13
N PHE A 33 -1.17 9.18 -2.39
CA PHE A 33 -0.28 9.22 -3.57
C PHE A 33 0.53 10.51 -3.63
N PHE A 34 -0.09 11.66 -3.36
CA PHE A 34 0.62 12.95 -3.36
C PHE A 34 1.72 13.01 -2.30
N ILE A 35 1.41 12.58 -1.07
CA ILE A 35 2.38 12.54 0.03
C ILE A 35 3.53 11.58 -0.31
N MET A 36 3.22 10.36 -0.77
CA MET A 36 4.24 9.38 -1.13
C MET A 36 5.16 9.87 -2.25
N LEU A 37 4.59 10.50 -3.29
CA LEU A 37 5.38 11.06 -4.38
C LEU A 37 6.32 12.15 -3.89
N LEU A 38 5.84 13.06 -3.04
CA LEU A 38 6.65 14.10 -2.43
C LEU A 38 7.78 13.49 -1.57
N SER A 39 7.47 12.49 -0.76
CA SER A 39 8.46 11.77 0.04
C SER A 39 9.52 11.09 -0.81
N LEU A 40 9.13 10.46 -1.92
CA LEU A 40 10.06 9.81 -2.86
C LEU A 40 10.99 10.83 -3.53
N ILE A 41 10.44 11.96 -3.97
CA ILE A 41 11.21 13.08 -4.55
C ILE A 41 12.24 13.57 -3.53
N LEU A 42 11.83 13.84 -2.30
CA LEU A 42 12.75 14.30 -1.26
C LEU A 42 13.82 13.25 -0.93
N ALA A 43 13.44 11.97 -0.83
CA ALA A 43 14.36 10.88 -0.54
C ALA A 43 15.42 10.65 -1.63
N VAL A 44 15.10 10.91 -2.89
CA VAL A 44 16.03 10.76 -4.03
C VAL A 44 16.79 12.05 -4.33
N ILE A 45 16.20 13.23 -4.14
CA ILE A 45 16.84 14.49 -4.52
C ILE A 45 17.77 15.02 -3.43
N LEU A 46 17.36 14.98 -2.16
CA LEU A 46 18.17 15.57 -1.08
C LEU A 46 19.57 14.96 -0.95
N PRO A 47 19.74 13.62 -1.03
CA PRO A 47 21.07 13.00 -1.02
C PRO A 47 21.94 13.40 -2.22
N ALA A 48 21.34 13.65 -3.40
CA ALA A 48 22.07 14.13 -4.57
C ALA A 48 22.70 15.52 -4.34
N PHE A 49 22.08 16.34 -3.49
CA PHE A 49 22.59 17.65 -3.08
C PHE A 49 23.46 17.60 -1.81
N GLY A 50 23.83 16.41 -1.33
CA GLY A 50 24.64 16.27 -0.12
C GLY A 50 23.88 16.55 1.18
N ILE A 51 22.55 16.57 1.14
CA ILE A 51 21.70 16.75 2.33
C ILE A 51 21.30 15.37 2.86
N SER A 52 21.77 15.03 4.06
CA SER A 52 21.39 13.79 4.73
C SER A 52 19.98 13.92 5.34
N MET A 53 19.10 13.00 4.97
CA MET A 53 17.78 12.83 5.60
C MET A 53 17.86 12.12 6.97
N ARG A 54 19.04 11.62 7.35
CA ARG A 54 19.27 10.90 8.61
C ARG A 54 20.05 11.76 9.59
N TYR A 55 19.71 11.64 10.87
CA TYR A 55 20.54 12.16 11.97
C TYR A 55 21.85 11.35 12.05
N LEU A 56 22.94 11.97 11.57
CA LEU A 56 24.28 11.38 11.54
C LEU A 56 24.88 11.43 12.96
N THR A 57 24.78 10.34 13.72
CA THR A 57 25.47 10.20 15.01
C THR A 57 26.95 9.82 14.86
N ASN A 58 27.36 9.34 13.68
CA ASN A 58 28.73 8.86 13.45
C ASN A 58 29.32 9.47 12.17
N LYS A 59 30.42 10.22 12.29
CA LYS A 59 31.09 10.97 11.21
C LYS A 59 32.07 10.13 10.37
N THR A 60 32.03 8.80 10.48
CA THR A 60 32.98 7.90 9.80
C THR A 60 32.52 7.40 8.43
N ASP A 61 31.32 7.76 7.97
CA ASP A 61 30.83 7.35 6.65
C ASP A 61 31.38 8.30 5.56
N PRO A 62 31.87 7.77 4.42
CA PRO A 62 32.49 8.57 3.36
C PRO A 62 31.49 9.56 2.75
N GLY A 63 32.02 10.70 2.29
CA GLY A 63 31.25 11.92 2.02
C GLY A 63 30.23 11.90 0.87
N LYS A 64 29.94 10.75 0.25
CA LYS A 64 28.92 10.63 -0.81
C LYS A 64 27.64 10.00 -0.25
N LEU A 65 26.53 10.73 -0.34
CA LEU A 65 25.25 10.29 0.20
C LEU A 65 24.45 9.47 -0.82
N LEU A 66 23.92 8.34 -0.38
CA LEU A 66 22.97 7.53 -1.15
C LEU A 66 21.53 7.75 -0.65
N PRO A 67 20.50 7.48 -1.48
CA PRO A 67 19.10 7.49 -1.05
C PRO A 67 18.84 6.63 0.19
N ILE A 68 19.50 5.49 0.28
CA ILE A 68 19.49 4.61 1.44
C ILE A 68 20.94 4.31 1.84
N GLN A 69 21.29 4.64 3.08
CA GLN A 69 22.60 4.29 3.63
C GLN A 69 22.59 2.82 4.09
N THR A 70 23.21 1.95 3.31
CA THR A 70 23.40 0.51 3.62
C THR A 70 24.89 0.14 3.57
N TYR A 71 25.26 -1.10 3.90
CA TYR A 71 26.64 -1.59 3.77
C TYR A 71 26.82 -2.36 2.45
N TYR A 72 27.93 -2.11 1.76
CA TYR A 72 28.29 -2.78 0.52
C TYR A 72 29.65 -3.48 0.66
N ILE A 73 29.77 -4.65 0.02
CA ILE A 73 31.00 -5.46 0.00
C ILE A 73 32.05 -4.95 -1.01
N TYR A 74 31.72 -3.92 -1.78
CA TYR A 74 32.56 -3.29 -2.80
C TYR A 74 32.79 -1.81 -2.49
N ASP A 75 33.82 -1.23 -3.12
CA ASP A 75 34.13 0.21 -3.01
C ASP A 75 33.11 1.04 -3.81
N ARG A 76 32.05 1.43 -3.10
CA ARG A 76 30.91 2.18 -3.64
C ARG A 76 31.21 3.64 -3.98
N ASP A 77 32.26 4.25 -3.43
CA ASP A 77 32.51 5.69 -3.61
C ASP A 77 33.23 5.99 -4.92
N LYS A 78 33.84 4.97 -5.51
CA LYS A 78 34.48 5.02 -6.82
C LYS A 78 33.45 5.05 -7.93
N SER A 79 33.65 5.98 -8.86
CA SER A 79 32.92 5.99 -10.13
C SER A 79 33.39 4.80 -10.98
N PRO A 80 32.50 4.05 -11.66
CA PRO A 80 31.07 4.28 -11.89
C PRO A 80 30.12 3.59 -10.90
N LEU A 81 30.65 2.88 -9.89
CA LEU A 81 29.85 2.03 -8.99
C LEU A 81 28.90 2.85 -8.12
N TYR A 82 29.31 4.05 -7.73
CA TYR A 82 28.47 4.99 -7.00
C TYR A 82 27.18 5.31 -7.77
N GLU A 83 27.33 5.75 -9.02
CA GLU A 83 26.24 6.19 -9.88
C GLU A 83 25.29 5.03 -10.19
N ILE A 84 25.83 3.84 -10.45
CA ILE A 84 25.03 2.62 -10.66
C ILE A 84 24.23 2.29 -9.39
N THR A 85 24.87 2.31 -8.22
CA THR A 85 24.21 2.02 -6.94
C THR A 85 23.10 3.02 -6.66
N TYR A 86 23.34 4.31 -6.94
CA TYR A 86 22.36 5.37 -6.78
C TYR A 86 21.10 5.13 -7.63
N ILE A 87 21.29 4.79 -8.91
CA ILE A 87 20.21 4.51 -9.85
C ILE A 87 19.43 3.26 -9.40
N VAL A 88 20.12 2.19 -9.04
CA VAL A 88 19.49 0.94 -8.55
C VAL A 88 18.66 1.19 -7.29
N GLN A 89 19.20 1.95 -6.32
CA GLN A 89 18.45 2.31 -5.11
C GLN A 89 17.22 3.17 -5.43
N SER A 90 17.35 4.13 -6.35
CA SER A 90 16.24 5.01 -6.75
C SER A 90 15.11 4.23 -7.42
N ILE A 91 15.45 3.26 -8.28
CA ILE A 91 14.47 2.33 -8.89
C ILE A 91 13.83 1.48 -7.80
N GLY A 92 14.63 0.88 -6.91
CA GLY A 92 14.13 0.06 -5.81
C GLY A 92 13.16 0.81 -4.88
N LEU A 93 13.52 2.04 -4.48
CA LEU A 93 12.65 2.93 -3.69
C LEU A 93 11.34 3.23 -4.42
N SER A 94 11.41 3.52 -5.71
CA SER A 94 10.23 3.78 -6.53
C SER A 94 9.30 2.56 -6.61
N THR A 95 9.86 1.37 -6.82
CA THR A 95 9.11 0.12 -6.83
C THR A 95 8.46 -0.16 -5.47
N LEU A 96 9.20 0.00 -4.37
CA LEU A 96 8.66 -0.18 -3.02
C LEU A 96 7.54 0.81 -2.71
N ALA A 97 7.71 2.09 -3.06
CA ALA A 97 6.69 3.12 -2.88
C ALA A 97 5.40 2.80 -3.65
N MET A 98 5.51 2.31 -4.89
CA MET A 98 4.36 1.88 -5.69
C MET A 98 3.63 0.68 -5.08
N VAL A 99 4.38 -0.36 -4.66
CA VAL A 99 3.79 -1.56 -4.03
C VAL A 99 3.08 -1.18 -2.73
N TYR A 100 3.70 -0.34 -1.91
CA TYR A 100 3.13 0.11 -0.65
C TYR A 100 1.85 0.93 -0.88
N THR A 101 1.91 1.95 -1.74
CA THR A 101 0.76 2.84 -1.99
C THR A 101 -0.40 2.12 -2.67
N SER A 102 -0.12 1.20 -3.59
CA SER A 102 -1.17 0.38 -4.24
C SER A 102 -1.85 -0.55 -3.25
N THR A 103 -1.09 -1.14 -2.33
CA THR A 103 -1.61 -1.99 -1.24
C THR A 103 -2.54 -1.19 -0.33
N ASP A 104 -2.08 -0.05 0.18
CA ASP A 104 -2.86 0.81 1.07
C ASP A 104 -4.12 1.34 0.39
N SER A 105 -4.01 1.72 -0.89
CA SER A 105 -5.16 2.17 -1.69
C SER A 105 -6.20 1.08 -1.86
N PHE A 106 -5.77 -0.15 -2.13
CA PHE A 106 -6.66 -1.30 -2.24
C PHE A 106 -7.37 -1.61 -0.93
N LEU A 107 -6.63 -1.64 0.19
CA LEU A 107 -7.19 -1.86 1.52
C LEU A 107 -8.17 -0.74 1.90
N GLY A 108 -7.81 0.52 1.65
CA GLY A 108 -8.68 1.67 1.88
C GLY A 108 -9.99 1.57 1.10
N LEU A 109 -9.92 1.27 -0.20
CA LEU A 109 -11.10 1.05 -1.03
C LEU A 109 -12.00 -0.07 -0.50
N LEU A 110 -11.41 -1.19 -0.05
CA LEU A 110 -12.16 -2.29 0.55
C LEU A 110 -12.85 -1.87 1.84
N VAL A 111 -12.15 -1.19 2.75
CA VAL A 111 -12.72 -0.72 4.02
C VAL A 111 -13.90 0.22 3.77
N PHE A 112 -13.74 1.23 2.92
CA PHE A 112 -14.83 2.15 2.59
C PHE A 112 -16.00 1.45 1.87
N HIS A 113 -15.72 0.43 1.05
CA HIS A 113 -16.76 -0.40 0.44
C HIS A 113 -17.59 -1.15 1.50
N VAL A 114 -16.94 -1.75 2.51
CA VAL A 114 -17.63 -2.38 3.66
C VAL A 114 -18.46 -1.36 4.40
N CYS A 115 -17.88 -0.20 4.74
CA CYS A 115 -18.60 0.84 5.47
C CYS A 115 -19.89 1.25 4.74
N GLY A 116 -19.85 1.36 3.41
CA GLY A 116 -21.05 1.60 2.59
C GLY A 116 -22.05 0.45 2.64
N GLN A 117 -21.60 -0.80 2.54
CA GLN A 117 -22.47 -1.97 2.66
C GLN A 117 -23.12 -2.06 4.05
N LEU A 118 -22.38 -1.80 5.11
CA LEU A 118 -22.88 -1.78 6.50
C LEU A 118 -23.88 -0.65 6.72
N GLU A 119 -23.64 0.53 6.15
CA GLU A 119 -24.58 1.65 6.24
C GLU A 119 -25.90 1.34 5.52
N ASN A 120 -25.83 0.73 4.34
CA ASN A 120 -27.01 0.25 3.61
C ASN A 120 -27.75 -0.85 4.38
N LEU A 121 -27.01 -1.80 4.94
CA LEU A 121 -27.56 -2.85 5.80
C LEU A 121 -28.28 -2.26 7.02
N LYS A 122 -27.66 -1.29 7.71
CA LYS A 122 -28.28 -0.55 8.83
C LYS A 122 -29.61 0.07 8.44
N LYS A 123 -29.69 0.74 7.28
CA LYS A 123 -30.94 1.34 6.78
C LYS A 123 -32.00 0.29 6.51
N ARG A 124 -31.63 -0.84 5.90
CA ARG A 124 -32.56 -1.97 5.65
C ARG A 124 -33.08 -2.56 6.96
N ILE A 125 -32.25 -2.70 7.99
CA ILE A 125 -32.66 -3.23 9.31
C ILE A 125 -33.64 -2.28 10.00
N ILE A 126 -33.40 -0.97 9.96
CA ILE A 126 -34.32 0.01 10.54
C ILE A 126 -35.70 -0.05 9.83
N CYS A 127 -35.73 -0.42 8.55
CA CYS A 127 -36.96 -0.52 7.76
C CYS A 127 -37.60 -1.94 7.69
N LEU A 128 -36.92 -3.03 8.05
CA LEU A 128 -37.44 -4.42 7.97
C LEU A 128 -37.35 -5.18 9.29
N ASN A 129 -38.37 -5.98 9.60
CA ASN A 129 -38.39 -6.87 10.76
C ASN A 129 -37.41 -8.07 10.57
N LYS A 130 -36.30 -8.04 11.33
CA LYS A 130 -35.24 -9.02 11.75
C LYS A 130 -34.83 -10.29 10.97
N PHE A 131 -35.54 -10.85 10.00
CA PHE A 131 -35.34 -12.28 9.67
C PHE A 131 -34.10 -12.68 8.83
N HIS A 132 -33.34 -11.77 8.19
CA HIS A 132 -32.20 -12.12 7.31
C HIS A 132 -30.90 -11.31 7.60
N PHE A 133 -30.77 -10.78 8.81
CA PHE A 133 -29.69 -9.88 9.22
C PHE A 133 -28.31 -10.55 9.28
N GLU A 134 -28.22 -11.66 10.02
CA GLU A 134 -26.96 -12.36 10.32
C GLU A 134 -26.29 -12.89 9.05
N SER A 135 -27.08 -13.43 8.11
CA SER A 135 -26.55 -14.02 6.88
C SER A 135 -25.92 -12.98 5.95
N ALA A 136 -26.49 -11.78 5.86
CA ALA A 136 -25.97 -10.72 4.98
C ALA A 136 -24.70 -10.09 5.56
N LEU A 137 -24.68 -9.84 6.88
CA LEU A 137 -23.51 -9.31 7.57
C LEU A 137 -22.35 -10.32 7.57
N SER A 138 -22.63 -11.58 7.92
CA SER A 138 -21.65 -12.66 7.90
C SER A 138 -21.03 -12.83 6.52
N CYS A 139 -21.82 -12.74 5.46
CA CYS A 139 -21.33 -12.88 4.08
C CYS A 139 -20.34 -11.75 3.72
N SER A 140 -20.68 -10.47 3.98
CA SER A 140 -19.75 -9.36 3.76
C SER A 140 -18.48 -9.49 4.60
N VAL A 141 -18.58 -9.84 5.88
CA VAL A 141 -17.41 -10.00 6.76
C VAL A 141 -16.54 -11.18 6.29
N GLN A 142 -17.13 -12.31 5.92
CA GLN A 142 -16.40 -13.48 5.42
C GLN A 142 -15.70 -13.21 4.09
N ASP A 143 -16.35 -12.51 3.15
CA ASP A 143 -15.74 -12.13 1.87
C ASP A 143 -14.53 -11.21 2.07
N HIS A 144 -14.61 -10.27 3.03
CA HIS A 144 -13.49 -9.39 3.38
C HIS A 144 -12.34 -10.13 4.07
N ILE A 145 -12.64 -10.99 5.05
CA ILE A 145 -11.61 -11.82 5.71
C ILE A 145 -10.94 -12.74 4.68
N ARG A 146 -11.71 -13.30 3.74
CA ARG A 146 -11.19 -14.15 2.67
C ARG A 146 -10.24 -13.34 1.77
N LEU A 147 -10.64 -12.15 1.32
CA LEU A 147 -9.79 -11.32 0.45
C LEU A 147 -8.52 -10.83 1.14
N ILE A 148 -8.61 -10.41 2.41
CA ILE A 148 -7.44 -10.01 3.19
C ILE A 148 -6.48 -11.20 3.33
N ARG A 149 -7.01 -12.41 3.59
CA ARG A 149 -6.20 -13.62 3.68
C ARG A 149 -5.55 -13.99 2.35
N GLU A 150 -6.29 -13.96 1.24
CA GLU A 150 -5.73 -14.24 -0.09
C GLU A 150 -4.65 -13.23 -0.47
N PHE A 151 -4.88 -11.95 -0.20
CA PHE A 151 -3.91 -10.88 -0.45
C PHE A 151 -2.66 -11.05 0.40
N PHE A 152 -2.82 -11.26 1.71
CA PHE A 152 -1.71 -11.48 2.63
C PHE A 152 -0.92 -12.75 2.28
N CYS A 153 -1.61 -13.81 1.84
CA CYS A 153 -0.97 -15.04 1.40
C CYS A 153 -0.20 -14.85 0.09
N SER A 154 -0.72 -14.05 -0.85
CA SER A 154 0.00 -13.64 -2.06
C SER A 154 1.24 -12.81 -1.74
N LEU A 155 1.14 -11.87 -0.80
CA LEU A 155 2.24 -11.02 -0.35
C LEU A 155 3.32 -11.81 0.41
N LEU A 156 2.90 -12.79 1.22
CA LEU A 156 3.80 -13.73 1.88
C LEU A 156 4.51 -14.65 0.89
N LYS A 157 3.85 -15.07 -0.20
CA LYS A 157 4.51 -15.88 -1.24
C LYS A 157 5.57 -15.09 -2.00
N THR A 158 5.32 -13.82 -2.30
CA THR A 158 6.30 -12.97 -3.01
C THR A 158 7.48 -12.56 -2.11
N SER A 159 7.22 -12.19 -0.85
CA SER A 159 8.28 -11.89 0.13
C SER A 159 9.01 -13.14 0.61
N GLY A 160 8.30 -14.24 0.83
CA GLY A 160 8.85 -15.54 1.20
C GLY A 160 9.75 -16.10 0.10
N GLY A 161 9.37 -15.98 -1.18
CA GLY A 161 10.24 -16.32 -2.31
C GLY A 161 11.53 -15.50 -2.33
N TYR A 162 11.47 -14.20 -2.01
CA TYR A 162 12.65 -13.35 -1.87
C TYR A 162 13.57 -13.79 -0.72
N ILE A 163 13.00 -14.13 0.44
CA ILE A 163 13.75 -14.62 1.61
C ILE A 163 14.36 -16.01 1.34
N SER A 164 13.63 -16.90 0.66
CA SER A 164 14.13 -18.22 0.26
C SER A 164 15.27 -18.13 -0.74
N VAL A 165 15.22 -17.22 -1.72
CA VAL A 165 16.32 -16.96 -2.66
C VAL A 165 17.53 -16.33 -1.95
N LEU A 166 17.30 -15.39 -1.02
CA LEU A 166 18.36 -14.78 -0.21
C LEU A 166 19.04 -15.78 0.74
N LEU A 167 18.28 -16.75 1.27
CA LEU A 167 18.82 -17.83 2.10
C LEU A 167 19.55 -18.90 1.28
N ALA A 168 19.09 -19.20 0.06
CA ALA A 168 19.74 -20.16 -0.83
C ALA A 168 21.08 -19.68 -1.41
N HIS A 169 21.33 -18.37 -1.43
CA HIS A 169 22.60 -17.79 -1.90
C HIS A 169 23.65 -17.61 -0.77
N ARG A 170 23.36 -18.11 0.44
CA ARG A 170 24.22 -18.03 1.63
C ARG A 170 25.00 -19.33 1.91
N GLU A 171 25.19 -20.17 0.90
CA GLU A 171 26.08 -21.35 0.93
C GLU A 171 27.23 -21.18 -0.08
#